data_AF-A0A2X2WH13-F1
#
_entry.id   AF-A0A2X2WH13-F1
#
_cell.length_a   1.000
_cell.length_b   1.000
_cell.length_c   1.000
_cell.angle_alpha   90.00
_cell.angle_beta   90.00
_cell.angle_gamma   90.00
#
_symmetry.space_group_name_H-M   'P 1'
#
loop_
_entity.id
_entity.type
_entity.pdbx_description
1 polymer ?
#
loop_
_entity_poly.entity_id
_entity_poly.type
_entity_poly.pdbx_seq_one_letter_code
_entity_poly.pdbx_strand_id
1 'polypeptide(L)'
;MAFGARVVTASDSSGTVVDESGFTEEKLARLCEIKASRDGRVADYAREFGLPYMEGKQPWSVPVDIALPCATQNELDVDAARVLIANGVKAVAEGANMPTTIEATDLFLEAGVLFAPGKAANAGGVATSGLEMAQNAARMSWKAEKVDARLHHIMLDIHHACVEYGGENKHTNYVRGANIAGFVKVADAMLAQGVI
;
A
#
# COMPACT_ATOMS: atom_id res chain seq x y z
N MET A 1 1.83 10.94 11.38
CA MET A 1 1.96 12.27 10.74
C MET A 1 0.59 12.82 10.36
N ALA A 2 0.04 12.69 9.15
CA ALA A 2 -1.29 13.25 8.85
C ALA A 2 -2.47 12.54 9.56
N PHE A 3 -2.43 11.21 9.69
CA PHE A 3 -3.46 10.40 10.37
C PHE A 3 -3.00 9.85 11.73
N GLY A 4 -2.04 10.51 12.38
CA GLY A 4 -1.58 10.12 13.73
C GLY A 4 -0.71 8.86 13.83
N ALA A 5 -0.49 8.13 12.73
CA ALA A 5 0.41 6.97 12.74
C ALA A 5 1.89 7.36 12.97
N ARG A 6 2.61 6.48 13.67
CA ARG A 6 4.07 6.54 13.87
C ARG A 6 4.73 5.56 12.90
N VAL A 7 5.18 6.07 11.75
CA VAL A 7 5.89 5.27 10.74
C VAL A 7 7.33 5.10 11.18
N VAL A 8 7.84 3.87 11.28
CA VAL A 8 9.13 3.58 11.93
C VAL A 8 10.20 3.02 10.99
N THR A 9 9.88 2.71 9.74
CA THR A 9 10.86 2.13 8.80
C THR A 9 10.69 2.69 7.39
N ALA A 10 11.80 2.78 6.67
CA ALA A 10 11.83 2.92 5.22
C ALA A 10 13.00 2.07 4.68
N SER A 11 12.90 1.59 3.44
CA SER A 11 13.94 0.72 2.85
C SER A 11 14.27 1.12 1.41
N ASP A 12 15.42 0.64 0.95
CA ASP A 12 15.76 0.52 -0.46
C ASP A 12 16.42 -0.84 -0.71
N SER A 13 16.94 -1.05 -1.92
CA SER A 13 17.62 -2.30 -2.30
C SER A 13 18.83 -2.66 -1.42
N SER A 14 19.39 -1.71 -0.67
CA SER A 14 20.59 -1.89 0.14
C SER A 14 20.31 -2.11 1.62
N GLY A 15 19.09 -1.89 2.11
CA GLY A 15 18.73 -2.12 3.51
C GLY A 15 17.59 -1.23 4.01
N THR A 16 17.41 -1.25 5.33
CA THR A 16 16.29 -0.60 6.02
C THR A 16 16.79 0.36 7.09
N VAL A 17 16.29 1.60 7.12
CA VAL A 17 16.43 2.49 8.28
C VAL A 17 15.31 2.21 9.27
N VAL A 18 15.64 2.24 10.56
CA VAL A 18 14.66 2.12 11.66
C VAL A 18 14.70 3.41 12.47
N ASP A 19 13.54 4.00 12.69
CA ASP A 19 13.33 5.17 13.52
C ASP A 19 12.22 4.87 14.53
N GLU A 20 12.61 4.45 15.74
CA GLU A 20 11.65 4.13 16.81
C GLU A 20 10.85 5.37 17.26
N SER A 21 11.37 6.59 17.10
CA SER A 21 10.59 7.80 17.38
C SER A 21 9.53 8.07 16.31
N GLY A 22 9.77 7.52 15.11
CA GLY A 22 8.97 7.67 13.92
C GLY A 22 9.37 8.88 13.07
N PHE A 23 9.00 8.81 11.80
CA PHE A 23 9.23 9.89 10.83
C PHE A 23 8.42 11.14 11.17
N THR A 24 9.04 12.32 11.00
CA THR A 24 8.43 13.66 11.01
C THR A 24 8.34 14.23 9.59
N GLU A 25 7.73 15.41 9.39
CA GLU A 25 7.59 16.01 8.06
C GLU A 25 8.97 16.40 7.54
N GLU A 26 9.82 16.90 8.44
CA GLU A 26 11.20 17.31 8.15
C GLU A 26 12.05 16.09 7.78
N LYS A 27 11.97 15.02 8.57
CA LYS A 27 12.68 13.75 8.29
C LYS A 27 12.23 13.15 6.95
N LEU A 28 10.92 13.12 6.69
CA LEU A 28 10.38 12.60 5.44
C LEU A 28 10.78 13.46 4.24
N ALA A 29 10.65 14.79 4.33
CA ALA A 29 11.08 15.71 3.29
C ALA A 29 12.55 15.51 2.95
N ARG A 30 13.41 15.35 3.97
CA ARG A 30 14.83 15.10 3.77
C ARG A 30 15.10 13.75 3.10
N LEU A 31 14.41 12.68 3.49
CA LEU A 31 14.49 11.40 2.81
C LEU A 31 14.09 11.51 1.33
N CYS A 32 13.02 12.26 1.03
CA CYS A 32 12.58 12.53 -0.35
C CYS A 32 13.63 13.27 -1.17
N GLU A 33 14.30 14.28 -0.60
CA GLU A 33 15.40 14.99 -1.27
C GLU A 33 16.56 14.05 -1.61
N ILE A 34 16.99 13.23 -0.65
CA ILE A 34 18.05 12.24 -0.88
C ILE A 34 17.64 11.28 -2.00
N LYS A 35 16.40 10.78 -1.96
CA LYS A 35 15.85 9.82 -2.94
C LYS A 35 15.46 10.40 -4.28
N ALA A 36 15.43 11.73 -4.44
CA ALA A 36 15.26 12.37 -5.74
C ALA A 36 16.48 12.17 -6.65
N SER A 37 17.66 11.90 -6.07
CA SER A 37 18.84 11.46 -6.81
C SER A 37 18.78 9.96 -7.09
N ARG A 38 19.20 9.54 -8.29
CA ARG A 38 19.30 8.12 -8.67
C ARG A 38 20.25 7.32 -7.76
N ASP A 39 21.27 7.98 -7.21
CA ASP A 39 22.26 7.36 -6.35
C ASP A 39 21.97 7.54 -4.86
N GLY A 40 20.88 8.21 -4.49
CA GLY A 40 20.48 8.41 -3.10
C GLY A 40 20.23 7.10 -2.37
N ARG A 41 20.85 6.93 -1.20
CA ARG A 41 20.71 5.72 -0.36
C ARG A 41 20.04 6.04 0.97
N VAL A 42 19.21 5.09 1.44
CA VAL A 42 18.61 5.15 2.78
C VAL A 42 19.70 5.15 3.86
N ALA A 43 20.84 4.52 3.61
CA ALA A 43 22.00 4.56 4.50
C ALA A 43 22.54 5.99 4.75
N ASP A 44 22.53 6.86 3.74
CA ASP A 44 22.98 8.25 3.91
C ASP A 44 22.01 9.05 4.79
N TYR A 45 20.71 8.84 4.59
CA TYR A 45 19.67 9.38 5.46
C TYR A 45 19.85 8.88 6.91
N ALA A 46 20.03 7.57 7.10
CA ALA A 46 20.24 6.99 8.43
C ALA A 46 21.48 7.59 9.12
N ARG A 47 22.59 7.77 8.38
CA ARG A 47 23.81 8.40 8.87
C ARG A 47 23.60 9.86 9.25
N GLU A 48 22.87 10.63 8.44
CA GLU A 48 22.59 12.04 8.67
C GLU A 48 21.81 12.27 9.97
N PHE A 49 20.84 11.41 10.27
CA PHE A 49 20.01 11.51 11.47
C PHE A 49 20.47 10.63 12.64
N GLY A 50 21.60 9.91 12.51
CA GLY A 50 22.11 9.00 13.53
C GLY A 50 21.16 7.84 13.87
N LEU A 51 20.43 7.34 12.87
CA LEU A 51 19.41 6.29 13.04
C LEU A 51 20.00 4.88 12.81
N PRO A 52 19.48 3.85 13.48
CA PRO A 52 19.81 2.47 13.17
C PRO A 52 19.57 2.11 11.70
N TYR A 53 20.54 1.44 11.10
CA TYR A 53 20.45 0.95 9.72
C TYR A 53 20.71 -0.56 9.69
N MET A 54 19.74 -1.31 9.18
CA MET A 54 19.82 -2.75 8.97
C MET A 54 20.28 -3.01 7.53
N GLU A 55 21.59 -3.09 7.35
CA GLU A 55 22.20 -3.33 6.04
C GLU A 55 21.79 -4.69 5.45
N GLY A 56 21.36 -4.69 4.19
CA GLY A 56 20.94 -5.89 3.46
C GLY A 56 19.67 -6.56 4.01
N LYS A 57 18.95 -5.91 4.94
CA LYS A 57 17.74 -6.48 5.56
C LYS A 57 16.49 -5.70 5.21
N GLN A 58 15.39 -6.44 5.15
CA GLN A 58 14.03 -5.94 5.01
C GLN A 58 13.45 -5.47 6.35
N PRO A 59 12.36 -4.67 6.36
CA PRO A 59 11.80 -4.11 7.60
C PRO A 59 11.00 -5.11 8.44
N TRP A 60 10.70 -6.30 7.92
CA TRP A 60 9.69 -7.22 8.48
C TRP A 60 10.00 -7.76 9.88
N SER A 61 11.25 -7.67 10.34
CA SER A 61 11.63 -8.02 11.71
C SER A 61 11.26 -6.97 12.76
N VAL A 62 10.89 -5.75 12.35
CA VAL A 62 10.50 -4.66 13.27
C VAL A 62 9.05 -4.87 13.73
N PRO A 63 8.76 -4.89 15.05
CA PRO A 63 7.40 -5.06 15.54
C PRO A 63 6.54 -3.84 15.21
N VAL A 64 5.43 -4.06 14.49
CA VAL A 64 4.51 -3.00 14.03
C VAL A 64 3.06 -3.48 14.08
N ASP A 65 2.13 -2.54 14.24
CA ASP A 65 0.70 -2.82 14.11
C ASP A 65 0.26 -2.98 12.65
N ILE A 66 0.90 -2.26 11.71
CA ILE A 66 0.52 -2.20 10.31
C ILE A 66 1.78 -2.30 9.44
N ALA A 67 1.77 -3.22 8.46
CA ALA A 67 2.83 -3.35 7.47
C ALA A 67 2.36 -2.91 6.08
N LEU A 68 3.17 -2.10 5.39
CA LEU A 68 2.85 -1.55 4.07
C LEU A 68 3.98 -1.88 3.08
N PRO A 69 3.94 -3.03 2.38
CA PRO A 69 4.94 -3.35 1.37
C PRO A 69 4.73 -2.53 0.09
N CYS A 70 5.77 -1.75 -0.26
CA CYS A 70 5.71 -0.68 -1.24
C CYS A 70 6.96 -0.62 -2.16
N ALA A 71 7.79 -1.66 -2.18
CA ALA A 71 9.03 -1.70 -2.94
C ALA A 71 8.91 -2.50 -4.25
N THR A 72 8.60 -3.80 -4.18
CA THR A 72 8.63 -4.69 -5.37
C THR A 72 7.77 -5.93 -5.18
N GLN A 73 7.53 -6.65 -6.28
CA GLN A 73 6.83 -7.93 -6.27
C GLN A 73 7.54 -8.96 -5.39
N ASN A 74 6.78 -9.77 -4.64
CA ASN A 74 7.26 -10.83 -3.76
C ASN A 74 8.29 -10.38 -2.69
N GLU A 75 8.28 -9.10 -2.28
CA GLU A 75 9.14 -8.62 -1.19
C GLU A 75 8.74 -9.15 0.20
N LEU A 76 7.51 -9.66 0.36
CA LEU A 76 7.00 -10.19 1.61
C LEU A 76 6.64 -11.68 1.44
N ASP A 77 7.54 -12.53 1.92
CA ASP A 77 7.43 -13.99 1.85
C ASP A 77 6.84 -14.61 3.12
N VAL A 78 6.78 -15.94 3.14
CA VAL A 78 6.21 -16.73 4.25
C VAL A 78 6.96 -16.51 5.56
N ASP A 79 8.28 -16.40 5.52
CA ASP A 79 9.10 -16.24 6.72
C ASP A 79 8.93 -14.84 7.31
N ALA A 80 8.92 -13.81 6.46
CA ALA A 80 8.56 -12.45 6.84
C ALA A 80 7.15 -12.36 7.44
N ALA A 81 6.16 -13.04 6.82
CA ALA A 81 4.79 -13.07 7.31
C ALA A 81 4.69 -13.71 8.71
N ARG A 82 5.39 -14.83 8.94
CA ARG A 82 5.44 -15.48 10.26
C ARG A 82 6.01 -14.55 11.33
N VAL A 83 7.07 -13.81 11.00
CA VAL A 83 7.68 -12.85 11.93
C VAL A 83 6.72 -11.72 12.25
N LEU A 84 6.05 -11.14 11.25
CA LEU A 84 5.06 -10.07 11.45
C LEU A 84 3.88 -10.54 12.30
N ILE A 85 3.36 -11.75 12.04
CA ILE A 85 2.27 -12.36 12.82
C ILE A 85 2.73 -12.58 14.27
N ALA A 86 3.92 -13.14 14.49
CA ALA A 86 4.47 -13.35 15.83
C ALA A 86 4.68 -12.03 16.60
N ASN A 87 4.99 -10.95 15.88
CA ASN A 87 5.13 -9.60 16.42
C ASN A 87 3.79 -8.86 16.62
N GLY A 88 2.66 -9.48 16.30
CA GLY A 88 1.32 -8.94 16.56
C GLY A 88 0.80 -7.95 15.51
N VAL A 89 1.22 -8.07 14.25
CA VAL A 89 0.68 -7.27 13.15
C VAL A 89 -0.84 -7.42 13.07
N LYS A 90 -1.55 -6.30 12.87
CA LYS A 90 -3.02 -6.24 12.78
C LYS A 90 -3.51 -6.09 11.35
N ALA A 91 -2.74 -5.40 10.51
CA ALA A 91 -3.08 -5.19 9.11
C ALA A 91 -1.86 -5.19 8.18
N VAL A 92 -2.08 -5.68 6.96
CA VAL A 92 -1.15 -5.59 5.83
C VAL A 92 -1.90 -5.00 4.64
N ALA A 93 -1.36 -3.95 4.03
CA ALA A 93 -1.96 -3.34 2.84
C ALA A 93 -0.89 -3.06 1.78
N GLU A 94 -1.11 -3.59 0.58
CA GLU A 94 -0.09 -3.58 -0.47
C GLU A 94 -0.06 -2.25 -1.23
N GLY A 95 1.08 -1.54 -1.17
CA GLY A 95 1.34 -0.36 -2.00
C GLY A 95 2.00 -0.70 -3.33
N ALA A 96 2.85 -1.73 -3.36
CA ALA A 96 3.44 -2.26 -4.59
C ALA A 96 2.47 -3.21 -5.33
N ASN A 97 2.85 -3.66 -6.52
CA ASN A 97 2.08 -4.65 -7.29
C ASN A 97 2.49 -6.08 -6.91
N MET A 98 1.58 -6.82 -6.27
CA MET A 98 1.79 -8.19 -5.76
C MET A 98 3.06 -8.35 -4.88
N PRO A 99 3.28 -7.48 -3.88
CA PRO A 99 4.45 -7.61 -3.01
C PRO A 99 4.38 -8.84 -2.10
N THR A 100 3.19 -9.29 -1.72
CA THR A 100 3.03 -10.44 -0.84
C THR A 100 2.94 -11.72 -1.68
N THR A 101 3.73 -12.72 -1.32
CA THR A 101 3.59 -14.05 -1.93
C THR A 101 2.19 -14.64 -1.63
N ILE A 102 1.73 -15.58 -2.46
CA ILE A 102 0.41 -16.20 -2.28
C ILE A 102 0.35 -16.91 -0.93
N GLU A 103 1.40 -17.65 -0.60
CA GLU A 103 1.51 -18.41 0.64
C GLU A 103 1.56 -17.49 1.87
N ALA A 104 2.23 -16.33 1.78
CA ALA A 104 2.21 -15.33 2.84
C ALA A 104 0.83 -14.66 3.01
N THR A 105 0.12 -14.45 1.90
CA THR A 105 -1.25 -13.92 1.92
C THR A 105 -2.17 -14.88 2.67
N ASP A 106 -2.08 -16.17 2.37
CA ASP A 106 -2.87 -17.21 3.03
C ASP A 106 -2.59 -17.24 4.54
N LEU A 107 -1.31 -17.14 4.94
CA LEU A 107 -0.95 -17.06 6.37
C LEU A 107 -1.57 -15.86 7.09
N PHE A 108 -1.58 -14.67 6.46
CA PHE A 108 -2.22 -13.50 7.07
C PHE A 108 -3.73 -13.69 7.23
N LEU A 109 -4.39 -14.24 6.22
CA LEU A 109 -5.84 -14.51 6.27
C LEU A 109 -6.18 -15.54 7.35
N GLU A 110 -5.41 -16.64 7.44
CA GLU A 110 -5.58 -17.69 8.46
C GLU A 110 -5.33 -17.15 9.88
N ALA A 111 -4.34 -16.28 10.04
CA ALA A 111 -4.04 -15.62 11.32
C ALA A 111 -5.06 -14.53 11.69
N GLY A 112 -6.03 -14.21 10.82
CA GLY A 112 -7.03 -13.17 11.04
C GLY A 112 -6.49 -11.74 10.94
N VAL A 113 -5.32 -11.56 10.34
CA VAL A 113 -4.73 -10.26 10.02
C VAL A 113 -5.54 -9.61 8.89
N LEU A 114 -5.87 -8.33 9.01
CA LEU A 114 -6.58 -7.60 7.96
C LEU A 114 -5.66 -7.47 6.74
N PHE A 115 -6.08 -7.99 5.59
CA PHE A 115 -5.27 -7.96 4.38
C PHE A 115 -5.97 -7.19 3.27
N ALA A 116 -5.33 -6.12 2.76
CA ALA A 116 -5.82 -5.32 1.65
C ALA A 116 -4.92 -5.52 0.40
N PRO A 117 -5.43 -6.16 -0.67
CA PRO A 117 -4.63 -6.50 -1.84
C PRO A 117 -4.32 -5.26 -2.69
N GLY A 118 -3.20 -5.29 -3.41
CA GLY A 118 -2.70 -4.16 -4.21
C GLY A 118 -3.71 -3.70 -5.25
N LYS A 119 -4.42 -4.64 -5.89
CA LYS A 119 -5.50 -4.36 -6.86
C LYS A 119 -6.60 -3.42 -6.35
N ALA A 120 -6.74 -3.27 -5.03
CA ALA A 120 -7.61 -2.28 -4.40
C ALA A 120 -6.81 -1.17 -3.71
N ALA A 121 -5.85 -1.53 -2.84
CA ALA A 121 -5.14 -0.58 -1.98
C ALA A 121 -4.27 0.43 -2.73
N ASN A 122 -3.63 0.03 -3.84
CA ASN A 122 -2.76 0.90 -4.64
C ASN A 122 -3.46 1.54 -5.86
N ALA A 123 -4.77 1.31 -6.01
CA ALA A 123 -5.56 1.78 -7.16
C ALA A 123 -5.66 3.31 -7.25
N GLY A 124 -5.24 4.05 -6.21
CA GLY A 124 -5.20 5.51 -6.22
C GLY A 124 -4.37 6.10 -7.36
N GLY A 125 -3.30 5.42 -7.80
CA GLY A 125 -2.48 5.86 -8.94
C GLY A 125 -3.27 5.89 -10.25
N VAL A 126 -3.93 4.77 -10.59
CA VAL A 126 -4.77 4.70 -11.80
C VAL A 126 -6.02 5.58 -11.70
N ALA A 127 -6.62 5.69 -10.51
CA ALA A 127 -7.75 6.57 -10.27
C ALA A 127 -7.37 8.04 -10.57
N THR A 128 -6.22 8.49 -10.07
CA THR A 128 -5.73 9.85 -10.28
C THR A 128 -5.38 10.11 -11.76
N SER A 129 -4.90 9.09 -12.49
CA SER A 129 -4.74 9.17 -13.95
C SER A 129 -6.09 9.35 -14.67
N GLY A 130 -7.15 8.68 -14.23
CA GLY A 130 -8.51 8.94 -14.72
C GLY A 130 -9.00 10.36 -14.44
N LEU A 131 -8.65 10.92 -13.27
CA LEU A 131 -8.94 12.33 -12.94
C LEU A 131 -8.14 13.30 -13.82
N GLU A 132 -6.90 12.97 -14.18
CA GLU A 132 -6.08 13.72 -15.14
C GLU A 132 -6.75 13.76 -16.52
N MET A 133 -7.20 12.60 -17.03
CA MET A 133 -7.94 12.50 -18.28
C MET A 133 -9.22 13.35 -18.26
N ALA A 134 -9.96 13.35 -17.15
CA ALA A 134 -11.16 14.16 -16.98
C ALA A 134 -10.86 15.67 -17.02
N GLN A 135 -9.78 16.12 -16.38
CA GLN A 135 -9.33 17.52 -16.41
C GLN A 135 -8.90 17.94 -17.82
N ASN A 136 -8.17 17.06 -18.54
CA ASN A 136 -7.73 17.29 -19.91
C ASN A 136 -8.93 17.43 -20.87
N ALA A 137 -9.92 16.53 -20.76
CA ALA A 137 -11.15 16.60 -21.55
C ALA A 137 -11.96 17.87 -21.26
N ALA A 138 -12.01 18.30 -20.00
CA ALA A 138 -12.68 19.54 -19.58
C ALA A 138 -11.88 20.82 -19.88
N ARG A 139 -10.58 20.70 -20.23
CA ARG A 139 -9.62 21.80 -20.36
C ARG A 139 -9.56 22.70 -19.12
N MET A 140 -9.72 22.10 -17.94
CA MET A 140 -9.74 22.80 -16.66
C MET A 140 -8.95 22.03 -15.61
N SER A 141 -7.88 22.64 -15.13
CA SER A 141 -7.10 22.09 -14.01
C SER A 141 -7.80 22.32 -12.68
N TRP A 142 -7.70 21.34 -11.79
CA TRP A 142 -8.21 21.45 -10.43
C TRP A 142 -7.09 21.80 -9.45
N LYS A 143 -7.48 22.35 -8.30
CA LYS A 143 -6.58 22.52 -7.15
C LYS A 143 -6.32 21.16 -6.48
N ALA A 144 -5.20 21.05 -5.76
CA ALA A 144 -4.78 19.81 -5.12
C ALA A 144 -5.86 19.24 -4.18
N GLU A 145 -6.54 20.10 -3.43
CA GLU A 145 -7.59 19.71 -2.47
C GLU A 145 -8.78 19.06 -3.18
N LYS A 146 -9.11 19.50 -4.39
CA LYS A 146 -10.20 18.93 -5.19
C LYS A 146 -9.82 17.57 -5.79
N VAL A 147 -8.55 17.38 -6.15
CA VAL A 147 -8.04 16.08 -6.61
C VAL A 147 -8.03 15.10 -5.43
N ASP A 148 -7.49 15.52 -4.29
CA ASP A 148 -7.41 14.70 -3.06
C ASP A 148 -8.79 14.29 -2.54
N ALA A 149 -9.74 15.22 -2.46
CA ALA A 149 -11.11 14.89 -2.03
C ALA A 149 -11.79 13.86 -2.94
N ARG A 150 -11.54 13.93 -4.26
CA ARG A 150 -12.07 12.96 -5.23
C ARG A 150 -11.37 11.62 -5.14
N LEU A 151 -10.04 11.62 -4.99
CA LEU A 151 -9.26 10.41 -4.77
C LEU A 151 -9.75 9.67 -3.51
N HIS A 152 -9.92 10.39 -2.40
CA HIS A 152 -10.43 9.82 -1.16
C HIS A 152 -11.81 9.18 -1.36
N HIS A 153 -12.75 9.86 -2.04
CA HIS A 153 -14.06 9.27 -2.34
C HIS A 153 -13.95 8.00 -3.18
N ILE A 154 -13.08 7.98 -4.20
CA ILE A 154 -12.87 6.80 -5.04
C ILE A 154 -12.32 5.63 -4.19
N MET A 155 -11.38 5.89 -3.28
CA MET A 155 -10.86 4.84 -2.40
C MET A 155 -11.94 4.29 -1.45
N LEU A 156 -12.86 5.13 -0.97
CA LEU A 156 -14.02 4.69 -0.19
C LEU A 156 -14.99 3.84 -1.01
N ASP A 157 -15.26 4.22 -2.26
CA ASP A 157 -16.11 3.43 -3.17
C ASP A 157 -15.49 2.05 -3.47
N ILE A 158 -14.17 2.00 -3.70
CA ILE A 158 -13.43 0.75 -3.88
C ILE A 158 -13.53 -0.13 -2.63
N HIS A 159 -13.36 0.48 -1.45
CA HIS A 159 -13.51 -0.21 -0.18
C HIS A 159 -14.93 -0.78 -0.01
N HIS A 160 -15.98 0.02 -0.25
CA HIS A 160 -17.36 -0.42 -0.16
C HIS A 160 -17.65 -1.60 -1.11
N ALA A 161 -17.18 -1.54 -2.36
CA ALA A 161 -17.33 -2.64 -3.30
C ALA A 161 -16.61 -3.91 -2.83
N CYS A 162 -15.42 -3.78 -2.24
CA CYS A 162 -14.73 -4.93 -1.66
C CYS A 162 -15.47 -5.52 -0.46
N VAL A 163 -16.10 -4.70 0.36
CA VAL A 163 -16.91 -5.14 1.51
C VAL A 163 -18.15 -5.89 1.04
N GLU A 164 -18.87 -5.37 0.03
CA GLU A 164 -20.06 -5.97 -0.54
C GLU A 164 -19.81 -7.42 -1.04
N TYR A 165 -18.69 -7.63 -1.74
CA TYR A 165 -18.35 -8.95 -2.30
C TYR A 165 -17.38 -9.77 -1.43
N GLY A 166 -16.92 -9.22 -0.31
CA GLY A 166 -15.90 -9.81 0.56
C GLY A 166 -16.42 -10.88 1.52
N GLY A 167 -17.74 -11.05 1.61
CA GLY A 167 -18.42 -12.04 2.45
C GLY A 167 -18.68 -11.59 3.89
N GLU A 168 -19.45 -12.38 4.62
CA GLU A 168 -19.98 -12.07 5.96
C GLU A 168 -19.18 -12.71 7.11
N ASN A 169 -17.93 -13.11 6.85
CA ASN A 169 -17.07 -13.64 7.88
C ASN A 169 -16.70 -12.56 8.91
N LYS A 170 -16.05 -12.96 10.02
CA LYS A 170 -15.62 -12.04 11.09
C LYS A 170 -14.86 -10.81 10.56
N HIS A 171 -14.07 -10.97 9.50
CA HIS A 171 -13.44 -9.89 8.75
C HIS A 171 -13.74 -10.05 7.24
N THR A 172 -13.87 -8.93 6.54
CA THR A 172 -14.01 -8.89 5.07
C THR A 172 -12.80 -9.53 4.39
N ASN A 173 -13.04 -10.45 3.45
CA ASN A 173 -12.00 -10.96 2.57
C ASN A 173 -11.84 -10.02 1.36
N TYR A 174 -10.93 -9.06 1.44
CA TYR A 174 -10.70 -8.09 0.36
C TYR A 174 -10.12 -8.71 -0.91
N VAL A 175 -9.39 -9.82 -0.83
CA VAL A 175 -8.87 -10.52 -2.02
C VAL A 175 -10.03 -11.02 -2.88
N ARG A 176 -11.00 -11.68 -2.24
CA ARG A 176 -12.24 -12.12 -2.87
C ARG A 176 -13.07 -10.92 -3.34
N GLY A 177 -13.29 -9.95 -2.45
CA GLY A 177 -14.13 -8.79 -2.71
C GLY A 177 -13.66 -7.98 -3.92
N ALA A 178 -12.37 -7.65 -3.97
CA ALA A 178 -11.79 -6.89 -5.07
C ALA A 178 -11.85 -7.64 -6.41
N ASN A 179 -11.61 -8.96 -6.40
CA ASN A 179 -11.71 -9.78 -7.60
C ASN A 179 -13.12 -9.82 -8.17
N ILE A 180 -14.11 -10.09 -7.32
CA ILE A 180 -15.51 -10.21 -7.76
C ILE A 180 -16.05 -8.84 -8.19
N ALA A 181 -15.82 -7.79 -7.39
CA ALA A 181 -16.28 -6.44 -7.72
C ALA A 181 -15.73 -5.96 -9.06
N GLY A 182 -14.44 -6.15 -9.31
CA GLY A 182 -13.82 -5.81 -10.59
C GLY A 182 -14.38 -6.64 -11.75
N PHE A 183 -14.55 -7.95 -11.54
CA PHE A 183 -15.09 -8.85 -12.54
C PHE A 183 -16.53 -8.52 -12.94
N VAL A 184 -17.43 -8.34 -11.96
CA VAL A 184 -18.87 -8.06 -12.19
C VAL A 184 -19.04 -6.84 -13.09
N LYS A 185 -18.35 -5.73 -12.77
CA LYS A 185 -18.45 -4.49 -13.55
C LYS A 185 -18.03 -4.67 -15.01
N VAL A 186 -16.97 -5.45 -15.26
CA VAL A 186 -16.50 -5.73 -16.63
C VAL A 186 -17.45 -6.70 -17.34
N ALA A 187 -17.87 -7.77 -16.67
CA ALA A 187 -18.76 -8.78 -17.22
C ALA A 187 -20.11 -8.18 -17.64
N ASP A 188 -20.71 -7.33 -16.80
CA ASP A 188 -21.97 -6.65 -17.10
C ASP A 188 -21.84 -5.75 -18.34
N ALA A 189 -20.73 -5.01 -18.45
CA ALA A 189 -20.45 -4.17 -19.61
C ALA A 189 -20.23 -4.99 -20.89
N MET A 190 -19.57 -6.15 -20.79
CA MET A 190 -19.39 -7.07 -21.91
C MET A 190 -20.73 -7.65 -22.38
N LEU A 191 -21.58 -8.12 -21.45
CA LEU A 191 -22.91 -8.64 -21.77
C LEU A 191 -23.78 -7.59 -22.46
N ALA A 192 -23.75 -6.35 -21.97
CA ALA A 192 -24.52 -5.23 -22.56
C ALA A 192 -24.06 -4.85 -23.97
N GLN A 193 -22.80 -5.08 -24.33
CA GLN A 193 -22.25 -4.79 -25.66
C GLN A 193 -22.50 -5.89 -26.70
N GLY A 194 -22.98 -7.07 -26.27
CA GLY A 194 -23.24 -8.20 -27.16
C GLY A 194 -21.96 -8.89 -27.65
N VAL A 195 -22.08 -9.70 -28.71
CA VAL A 195 -20.95 -10.42 -29.30
C VAL A 195 -20.29 -9.52 -30.35
N ILE A 196 -19.15 -8.93 -30.00
CA ILE A 196 -18.33 -8.04 -30.84
C ILE A 196 -16.94 -8.63 -31.10
#